data_AF-A0A483JSV5-F1
#
_entry.id   AF-A0A483JSV5-F1
#
_cell.length_a   1.000
_cell.length_b   1.000
_cell.length_c   1.000
_cell.angle_alpha   90.00
_cell.angle_beta   90.00
_cell.angle_gamma   90.00
#
_symmetry.space_group_name_H-M   'P 1'
#
loop_
_entity.id
_entity.type
_entity.pdbx_description
1 polymer ?
#
loop_
_entity_poly.entity_id
_entity_poly.type
_entity_poly.pdbx_seq_one_letter_code
_entity_poly.pdbx_strand_id
1 'polypeptide(L)'
;MTSKYTYLPVADYRNTTERLFRQAIVHYSACVGNDERASWRSQSIMALEITADINCKRATERDRRNFLSARKRLQNQVDRVLESGELCNG
;
A
#
# COMPACT_ATOMS: atom_id res chain seq x y z
N MET A 1 11.13 1.62 -23.60
CA MET A 1 9.99 2.02 -22.75
C MET A 1 10.53 2.69 -21.51
N THR A 2 10.54 4.02 -21.45
CA THR A 2 10.88 4.74 -20.21
C THR A 2 9.67 4.63 -19.27
N SER A 3 9.75 3.80 -18.23
CA SER A 3 8.79 3.89 -17.11
C SER A 3 8.84 5.34 -16.60
N LYS A 4 7.70 6.04 -16.72
CA LYS A 4 7.60 7.47 -16.37
C LYS A 4 7.34 7.56 -14.88
N TYR A 5 8.40 7.43 -14.09
CA TYR A 5 8.29 7.63 -12.65
C TYR A 5 7.69 9.00 -12.32
N THR A 6 6.70 9.03 -11.42
CA THR A 6 6.22 10.24 -10.79
C THR A 6 7.14 10.58 -9.63
N TYR A 7 7.87 11.70 -9.76
CA TYR A 7 8.80 12.13 -8.73
C TYR A 7 8.14 13.02 -7.69
N LEU A 8 8.20 12.61 -6.43
CA LEU A 8 7.65 13.36 -5.31
C LEU A 8 8.73 14.10 -4.50
N PRO A 9 8.38 15.25 -3.90
CA PRO A 9 9.12 15.79 -2.76
C PRO A 9 9.27 14.76 -1.63
N VAL A 10 10.32 14.88 -0.82
CA VAL A 10 10.60 13.93 0.27
C VAL A 10 9.45 13.86 1.28
N ALA A 11 8.83 14.99 1.59
CA ALA A 11 7.69 15.04 2.49
C ALA A 11 6.51 14.20 1.97
N ASP A 12 6.14 14.38 0.69
CA ASP A 12 5.03 13.64 0.09
C ASP A 12 5.34 12.15 -0.09
N TYR A 13 6.60 11.82 -0.37
CA TYR A 13 7.05 10.42 -0.41
C TYR A 13 6.91 9.73 0.96
N ARG A 14 7.28 10.41 2.04
CA ARG A 14 7.09 9.92 3.42
C ARG A 14 5.61 9.83 3.80
N ASN A 15 4.82 10.84 3.46
CA ASN A 15 3.37 10.83 3.70
C ASN A 15 2.69 9.66 2.95
N THR A 16 3.11 9.41 1.71
CA THR A 16 2.63 8.27 0.91
C THR A 16 3.02 6.94 1.57
N THR A 17 4.26 6.84 2.06
CA THR A 17 4.74 5.68 2.83
C THR A 17 3.88 5.43 4.07
N GLU A 18 3.58 6.47 4.85
CA GLU A 18 2.75 6.38 6.04
C GLU A 18 1.32 5.95 5.72
N ARG A 19 0.73 6.49 4.64
CA ARG A 19 -0.60 6.11 4.16
C ARG A 19 -0.68 4.63 3.81
N LEU A 20 0.28 4.10 3.07
CA LEU A 20 0.36 2.66 2.75
C LEU A 20 0.48 1.82 4.02
N PHE A 21 1.29 2.25 4.98
CA PHE A 21 1.47 1.55 6.25
C PHE A 21 0.19 1.55 7.10
N ARG A 22 -0.52 2.69 7.19
CA ARG A 22 -1.82 2.79 7.87
C ARG A 22 -2.89 1.95 7.19
N GLN A 23 -2.91 1.93 5.85
CA GLN A 23 -3.80 1.05 5.08
C GLN A 23 -3.59 -0.42 5.45
N ALA A 24 -2.34 -0.85 5.58
CA ALA A 24 -1.99 -2.24 5.88
C ALA A 24 -2.27 -2.69 7.33
N ILE A 25 -2.36 -1.75 8.28
CA ILE A 25 -2.45 -2.08 9.71
C ILE A 25 -3.74 -1.54 10.30
N VAL A 26 -3.91 -0.21 10.31
CA VAL A 26 -5.03 0.45 10.99
C VAL A 26 -6.32 0.18 10.24
N HIS A 27 -6.37 0.45 8.94
CA HIS A 27 -7.60 0.29 8.17
C HIS A 27 -7.99 -1.19 8.02
N TYR A 28 -7.00 -2.07 7.82
CA TYR A 28 -7.25 -3.52 7.82
C TYR A 28 -7.83 -4.03 9.13
N SER A 29 -7.23 -3.67 10.28
CA SER A 29 -7.69 -4.15 11.60
C SER A 29 -9.05 -3.59 12.02
N ALA A 30 -9.47 -2.47 11.43
CA ALA A 30 -10.79 -1.89 11.67
C ALA A 30 -11.93 -2.59 10.92
N CYS A 31 -11.62 -3.44 9.92
CA CYS A 31 -12.63 -4.16 9.16
C CYS A 31 -13.20 -5.33 9.99
N VAL A 32 -14.47 -5.24 10.38
CA VAL A 32 -15.18 -6.25 11.16
C VAL A 32 -15.95 -7.25 10.28
N GLY A 33 -16.34 -6.86 9.06
CA GLY A 33 -17.10 -7.70 8.12
C GLY A 33 -16.38 -8.07 6.82
N ASN A 34 -16.94 -9.03 6.08
CA ASN A 34 -16.46 -9.39 4.73
C ASN A 34 -16.62 -8.20 3.77
N ASP A 35 -17.76 -7.51 3.78
CA ASP A 35 -17.99 -6.36 2.88
C ASP A 35 -16.97 -5.22 3.09
N GLU A 36 -16.64 -4.93 4.35
CA GLU A 36 -15.62 -3.94 4.68
C GLU A 36 -14.24 -4.38 4.20
N ARG A 37 -13.89 -5.66 4.40
CA ARG A 37 -12.63 -6.23 3.89
C ARG A 37 -12.57 -6.22 2.36
N ALA A 38 -13.67 -6.51 1.66
CA ALA A 38 -13.76 -6.46 0.21
C ALA A 38 -13.51 -5.03 -0.31
N SER A 39 -14.18 -4.05 0.30
CA SER A 39 -13.98 -2.63 -0.02
C SER A 39 -12.55 -2.18 0.29
N TRP A 40 -12.02 -2.53 1.46
CA TRP A 40 -10.64 -2.26 1.85
C TRP A 40 -9.64 -2.90 0.87
N ARG A 41 -9.88 -4.12 0.40
CA ARG A 41 -9.01 -4.82 -0.55
C ARG A 41 -8.95 -4.08 -1.89
N SER A 42 -10.11 -3.71 -2.44
CA SER A 42 -10.19 -2.94 -3.69
C SER A 42 -9.43 -1.61 -3.59
N GLN A 43 -9.66 -0.84 -2.52
CA GLN A 43 -8.96 0.42 -2.29
C GLN A 43 -7.43 0.22 -2.12
N SER A 44 -7.04 -0.86 -1.46
CA SER A 44 -5.63 -1.19 -1.23
C SER A 44 -4.89 -1.57 -2.52
N ILE A 45 -5.54 -2.30 -3.43
CA ILE A 45 -5.00 -2.60 -4.77
C ILE A 45 -4.79 -1.31 -5.54
N MET A 46 -5.81 -0.43 -5.59
CA MET A 46 -5.68 0.87 -6.25
C MET A 46 -4.53 1.70 -5.68
N ALA A 47 -4.35 1.70 -4.36
CA ALA A 47 -3.23 2.38 -3.72
C ALA A 47 -1.86 1.79 -4.12
N LEU A 48 -1.75 0.47 -4.27
CA LEU A 48 -0.53 -0.21 -4.71
C LEU A 48 -0.20 0.10 -6.17
N GLU A 49 -1.21 0.20 -7.03
CA GLU A 49 -1.07 0.58 -8.44
C GLU A 49 -0.64 2.04 -8.60
N ILE A 50 -1.35 2.98 -7.96
CA ILE A 50 -1.01 4.42 -7.98
C ILE A 50 0.42 4.67 -7.50
N THR A 51 0.88 3.87 -6.53
CA THR A 51 2.22 4.03 -5.94
C THR A 51 3.30 3.21 -6.64
N ALA A 52 2.97 2.44 -7.68
CA ALA A 52 3.93 1.58 -8.38
C ALA A 52 5.06 2.37 -9.06
N ASP A 53 4.72 3.50 -9.67
CA ASP A 53 5.64 4.37 -10.41
C ASP A 53 6.08 5.61 -9.61
N ILE A 54 5.87 5.64 -8.29
CA ILE A 54 6.35 6.76 -7.46
C ILE A 54 7.83 6.60 -7.13
N ASN A 55 8.59 7.70 -7.27
CA ASN A 55 9.98 7.78 -6.85
C ASN A 55 10.29 9.12 -6.17
N CYS A 56 11.44 9.23 -5.51
CA CYS A 56 11.89 10.47 -4.90
C CYS A 56 13.42 10.60 -5.06
N LYS A 57 13.85 11.64 -5.79
CA LYS A 57 15.28 11.89 -6.06
C LYS A 57 16.09 12.13 -4.78
N ARG A 58 15.46 12.75 -3.78
CA ARG A 58 16.08 13.16 -2.51
C ARG A 58 15.78 12.21 -1.34
N ALA A 59 15.09 11.10 -1.59
CA ALA A 59 14.85 10.11 -0.54
C ALA A 59 16.18 9.53 -0.04
N THR A 60 16.28 9.34 1.26
CA THR A 60 17.38 8.55 1.85
C THR A 60 17.16 7.07 1.59
N GLU A 61 18.19 6.25 1.82
CA GLU A 61 18.04 4.80 1.76
C GLU A 61 17.00 4.27 2.76
N ARG A 62 16.94 4.89 3.96
CA ARG A 62 15.91 4.58 4.96
C ARG A 62 14.50 4.87 4.44
N ASP A 63 14.31 6.00 3.76
CA ASP A 63 13.00 6.35 3.19
C ASP A 63 12.57 5.32 2.14
N ARG A 64 13.48 4.91 1.25
CA ARG A 64 13.20 3.88 0.22
C ARG A 64 12.84 2.54 0.84
N ARG A 65 13.60 2.09 1.85
CA ARG A 65 13.31 0.83 2.57
C ARG A 65 11.95 0.88 3.26
N ASN A 66 11.62 2.00 3.91
CA ASN A 66 10.31 2.16 4.55
C ASN A 66 9.18 2.10 3.54
N PHE A 67 9.31 2.76 2.39
CA PHE A 67 8.31 2.72 1.32
C PHE A 67 8.11 1.31 0.78
N LEU A 68 9.20 0.60 0.44
CA LEU A 68 9.13 -0.78 -0.03
C LEU A 68 8.54 -1.72 1.04
N SER A 69 8.90 -1.54 2.31
CA SER A 69 8.36 -2.32 3.42
C SER A 69 6.86 -2.08 3.59
N ALA A 70 6.40 -0.83 3.52
CA ALA A 70 4.98 -0.47 3.60
C ALA A 70 4.18 -1.08 2.44
N ARG A 71 4.68 -0.98 1.20
CA ARG A 71 4.07 -1.63 0.02
C ARG A 71 3.98 -3.14 0.17
N LYS A 72 5.08 -3.80 0.55
CA LYS A 72 5.12 -5.26 0.76
C LYS A 72 4.13 -5.69 1.84
N ARG A 73 4.04 -4.93 2.93
CA ARG A 73 3.13 -5.25 4.04
C ARG A 73 1.66 -5.10 3.61
N LEU A 74 1.33 -4.07 2.84
CA LEU A 74 -0.01 -3.90 2.27
C LEU A 74 -0.35 -5.04 1.29
N GLN A 75 0.56 -5.36 0.38
CA GLN A 75 0.39 -6.46 -0.57
C GLN A 75 0.13 -7.79 0.15
N ASN A 76 0.94 -8.12 1.16
CA ASN A 76 0.75 -9.35 1.93
C ASN A 76 -0.63 -9.43 2.62
N GLN A 77 -1.22 -8.30 3.03
CA GLN A 77 -2.58 -8.32 3.59
C GLN A 77 -3.63 -8.47 2.49
N VAL A 78 -3.44 -7.78 1.34
CA VAL A 78 -4.32 -7.93 0.16
C VAL A 78 -4.37 -9.37 -0.31
N ASP A 79 -3.23 -10.06 -0.35
CA ASP A 79 -3.13 -11.46 -0.80
C ASP A 79 -3.86 -12.44 0.14
N ARG A 80 -4.10 -12.04 1.40
CA ARG A 80 -4.83 -12.82 2.40
C ARG A 80 -6.33 -12.58 2.38
N VAL A 81 -6.80 -11.62 1.60
CA VAL A 81 -8.22 -11.27 1.49
C VAL A 81 -8.67 -11.60 0.07
N LEU A 82 -9.71 -12.41 -0.06
CA LEU A 82 -10.36 -12.71 -1.34
C LEU A 82 -11.15 -11.50 -1.83
N GLU A 83 -11.58 -11.51 -3.09
CA GLU A 83 -12.45 -10.47 -3.64
C GLU A 83 -13.78 -10.35 -2.89
N SER A 84 -14.29 -11.47 -2.34
CA SER A 84 -15.47 -11.51 -1.47
C SER A 84 -15.23 -10.91 -0.08
N GLY A 85 -13.99 -10.57 0.28
CA GLY A 85 -13.61 -10.09 1.62
C GLY A 85 -13.39 -11.19 2.65
N GLU A 86 -13.61 -12.45 2.26
CA GLU A 86 -13.23 -13.62 3.07
C GLU A 86 -11.70 -13.73 3.16
N LEU A 87 -11.21 -14.34 4.22
CA LEU A 87 -9.77 -14.57 4.36
C LEU A 87 -9.39 -15.84 3.60
N CYS A 88 -8.31 -15.76 2.81
CA CYS A 88 -7.67 -16.92 2.23
C CYS A 88 -7.14 -17.78 3.39
N ASN A 89 -7.78 -18.91 3.66
CA ASN A 89 -7.17 -19.95 4.47
C ASN A 89 -6.02 -20.51 3.63
N GLY A 90 -4.79 -20.32 4.09
CA GLY A 90 -3.59 -20.86 3.43
C GLY A 90 -3.62 -22.37 3.32
#